data_AF-A0A960B9P7-F1
#
_entry.id   AF-A0A960B9P7-F1
#
_cell.length_a   1.000
_cell.length_b   1.000
_cell.length_c   1.000
_cell.angle_alpha   90.00
_cell.angle_beta   90.00
_cell.angle_gamma   90.00
#
_symmetry.space_group_name_H-M   'P 1'
#
loop_
_entity.id
_entity.type
_entity.pdbx_description
1 polymer ?
#
loop_
_entity_poly.entity_id
_entity_poly.type
_entity_poly.pdbx_seq_one_letter_code
_entity_poly.pdbx_strand_id
1 'polypeptide(L)'
;NAVQWNANYLVGFTSERRDQDVSQVQPVLEDQLLSIARSQVEGSVVGYDRGVRWEAEHLAVHGTRWVAMYLPVWLYSFYSEEGGTAMVHYIAVNGRTGETMGSIPVSQGRLILAALTVGTILEVFVLWLLVVMS
;
A
#
# COMPACT_ATOMS: atom_id res chain seq x y z
N ASN A 1 -9.80 -12.22 -11.19
CA ASN A 1 -9.53 -12.58 -12.60
C ASN A 1 -8.05 -12.45 -12.89
N ALA A 2 -7.30 -13.54 -12.76
CA ALA A 2 -5.93 -13.65 -13.26
C ALA A 2 -5.96 -14.53 -14.51
N VAL A 3 -5.54 -13.99 -15.64
CA VAL A 3 -5.55 -14.68 -16.95
C VAL A 3 -4.27 -15.49 -17.10
N GLN A 4 -4.29 -16.52 -17.97
CA GLN A 4 -3.11 -17.30 -18.29
C GLN A 4 -2.00 -16.41 -18.87
N TRP A 5 -0.77 -16.66 -18.43
CA TRP A 5 0.40 -15.87 -18.81
C TRP A 5 0.60 -15.83 -20.34
N ASN A 6 0.83 -14.64 -20.89
CA ASN A 6 1.12 -14.44 -22.32
C ASN A 6 2.24 -13.39 -22.47
N ALA A 7 3.34 -13.79 -23.13
CA ALA A 7 4.49 -12.92 -23.37
C ALA A 7 4.16 -11.69 -24.23
N ASN A 8 3.07 -11.71 -25.00
CA ASN A 8 2.64 -10.56 -25.81
C ASN A 8 2.19 -9.35 -24.96
N TYR A 9 1.87 -9.54 -23.67
CA TYR A 9 1.59 -8.43 -22.76
C TYR A 9 2.85 -7.59 -22.43
N LEU A 10 4.06 -8.05 -22.79
CA LEU A 10 5.33 -7.34 -22.61
C LEU A 10 5.71 -6.45 -23.80
N VAL A 11 5.01 -6.54 -24.92
CA VAL A 11 5.44 -5.87 -26.15
C VAL A 11 5.04 -4.39 -26.11
N GLY A 12 6.03 -3.50 -26.01
CA GLY A 12 5.86 -2.06 -26.22
C GLY A 12 5.76 -1.20 -24.96
N PHE A 13 5.79 -1.78 -23.75
CA PHE A 13 5.85 -1.04 -22.49
C PHE A 13 7.23 -1.22 -21.85
N THR A 14 7.85 -0.14 -21.37
CA THR A 14 9.03 -0.20 -20.50
C THR A 14 8.60 -0.65 -19.11
N SER A 15 8.18 -1.91 -18.98
CA SER A 15 8.11 -2.56 -17.68
C SER A 15 9.53 -2.81 -17.22
N GLU A 16 9.89 -2.38 -16.01
CA GLU A 16 11.09 -2.89 -15.35
C GLU A 16 10.97 -4.42 -15.33
N ARG A 17 11.72 -5.08 -16.21
CA ARG A 17 11.78 -6.54 -16.27
C ARG A 17 12.60 -6.98 -15.06
N ARG A 18 11.92 -7.24 -13.95
CA ARG A 18 12.53 -7.97 -12.83
C ARG A 18 12.75 -9.40 -13.31
N ASP A 19 13.90 -9.63 -13.95
CA ASP A 19 14.45 -10.95 -14.26
C ASP A 19 14.87 -11.69 -12.97
N GLN A 20 14.02 -11.66 -11.94
CA GLN A 20 14.23 -12.44 -10.73
C GLN A 20 13.71 -13.84 -11.01
N ASP A 21 14.64 -14.78 -11.07
CA ASP A 21 14.32 -16.19 -11.16
C ASP A 21 13.57 -16.63 -9.90
N VAL A 22 12.67 -17.60 -10.04
CA VAL A 22 11.87 -18.14 -8.94
C VAL A 22 12.77 -18.61 -7.80
N SER A 23 13.93 -19.18 -8.16
CA SER A 23 14.98 -19.61 -7.22
C SER A 23 15.48 -18.49 -6.29
N GLN A 24 15.47 -17.23 -6.75
CA GLN A 24 15.93 -16.08 -5.98
C GLN A 24 14.85 -15.53 -5.04
N VAL A 25 13.57 -15.70 -5.40
CA VAL A 25 12.42 -15.21 -4.61
C VAL A 25 12.03 -16.22 -3.53
N GLN A 26 12.27 -17.51 -3.77
CA GLN A 26 11.93 -18.60 -2.87
C GLN A 26 12.38 -18.40 -1.41
N PRO A 27 13.63 -18.04 -1.08
CA PRO A 27 14.04 -17.89 0.32
C PRO A 27 13.28 -16.76 1.04
N VAL A 28 13.00 -15.66 0.34
CA VAL A 28 12.23 -14.53 0.90
C VAL A 28 10.77 -14.92 1.10
N LEU A 29 10.21 -15.67 0.15
CA LEU A 29 8.84 -16.20 0.27
C LEU A 29 8.72 -17.15 1.48
N GLU A 30 9.68 -18.06 1.66
CA GLU A 30 9.67 -19.00 2.78
C GLU A 30 9.69 -18.28 4.14
N ASP A 31 10.53 -17.26 4.29
CA ASP A 31 10.58 -16.42 5.51
C ASP A 31 9.25 -15.69 5.77
N GLN A 32 8.64 -15.11 4.72
CA GLN A 32 7.32 -14.48 4.84
C GLN A 32 6.23 -15.47 5.22
N LEU A 33 6.24 -16.67 4.64
CA LEU A 33 5.25 -17.70 4.96
C LEU A 33 5.40 -18.17 6.41
N LEU A 34 6.63 -18.31 6.92
CA LEU A 34 6.88 -18.63 8.33
C LEU A 34 6.37 -17.52 9.26
N SER A 35 6.60 -16.26 8.91
CA SER A 35 6.05 -15.11 9.66
C SER A 35 4.52 -15.13 9.71
N ILE A 36 3.87 -15.39 8.57
CA ILE A 36 2.41 -15.53 8.49
C ILE A 36 1.95 -16.71 9.35
N ALA A 37 2.61 -17.87 9.26
CA ALA A 37 2.29 -19.04 10.06
C ALA A 37 2.40 -18.74 11.56
N ARG A 38 3.45 -18.04 11.98
CA ARG A 38 3.62 -17.59 13.36
C ARG A 38 2.46 -16.70 13.81
N SER A 39 2.08 -15.72 13.00
CA SER A 39 0.94 -14.84 13.30
C SER A 39 -0.38 -15.59 13.39
N GLN A 40 -0.61 -16.60 12.55
CA GLN A 40 -1.83 -17.42 12.62
C GLN A 40 -1.87 -18.29 13.88
N VAL A 41 -0.72 -18.83 14.31
CA VAL A 41 -0.61 -19.69 15.50
C VAL A 41 -0.49 -18.86 16.79
N GLU A 42 -0.16 -17.57 16.71
CA GLU A 42 -0.03 -16.65 17.86
C GLU A 42 -1.24 -16.71 18.79
N GLY A 43 -2.46 -16.75 18.24
CA GLY A 43 -3.69 -16.87 19.03
C GLY A 43 -3.80 -18.16 19.86
N SER A 44 -3.15 -19.24 19.45
CA SER A 44 -3.16 -20.53 20.17
C SER A 44 -2.15 -20.60 21.32
N VAL A 45 -1.14 -19.72 21.32
CA VAL A 45 -0.09 -19.68 22.34
C VAL A 45 -0.32 -18.61 23.41
N VAL A 46 -1.45 -17.89 23.35
CA VAL A 46 -1.84 -16.85 24.31
C VAL A 46 -1.91 -17.36 25.75
N GLY A 47 -2.16 -18.66 25.96
CA GLY A 47 -2.19 -19.28 27.29
C GLY A 47 -0.82 -19.49 27.95
N TYR A 48 0.28 -19.11 27.30
CA TYR A 48 1.63 -19.22 27.85
C TYR A 48 2.16 -17.84 28.29
N ASP A 49 2.09 -17.56 29.59
CA ASP A 49 2.34 -16.23 30.16
C ASP A 49 3.82 -15.77 30.13
N ARG A 50 4.76 -16.68 29.85
CA ARG A 50 6.21 -16.41 29.84
C ARG A 50 6.79 -16.21 28.44
N GLY A 51 5.91 -16.06 27.45
CA GLY A 51 6.28 -16.00 26.04
C GLY A 51 6.59 -17.40 25.47
N VAL A 52 6.48 -17.50 24.15
CA VAL A 52 6.80 -18.72 23.40
C VAL A 52 8.02 -18.48 22.53
N ARG A 53 9.03 -19.33 22.71
CA ARG A 53 10.21 -19.38 21.84
C ARG A 53 10.03 -20.50 20.84
N TRP A 54 10.13 -20.16 19.57
CA TRP A 54 10.12 -21.13 18.47
C TRP A 54 11.51 -21.76 18.34
N GLU A 55 11.62 -23.07 18.55
CA GLU A 55 12.90 -23.80 18.40
C GLU A 55 13.08 -24.40 17.01
N ALA A 56 11.99 -24.87 16.40
CA ALA A 56 11.98 -25.40 15.05
C ALA A 56 10.68 -24.99 14.35
N GLU A 57 10.80 -24.52 13.12
CA GLU A 57 9.68 -24.15 12.26
C GLU A 57 9.86 -24.85 10.91
N HIS A 58 8.84 -25.54 10.45
CA HIS A 58 8.85 -26.22 9.16
C HIS A 58 7.49 -26.06 8.48
N LEU A 59 7.51 -25.64 7.22
CA LEU A 59 6.31 -25.45 6.41
C LEU A 59 6.40 -26.36 5.19
N ALA A 60 5.52 -27.36 5.12
CA ALA A 60 5.38 -28.21 3.94
C ALA A 60 4.39 -27.59 2.96
N VAL A 61 4.88 -26.92 1.92
CA VAL A 61 4.03 -26.33 0.87
C VAL A 61 3.81 -27.36 -0.24
N HIS A 62 2.58 -27.85 -0.37
CA HIS A 62 2.21 -28.76 -1.45
C HIS A 62 1.57 -28.01 -2.62
N GLY A 63 2.09 -28.23 -3.83
CA GLY A 63 1.50 -27.69 -5.07
C GLY A 63 1.68 -26.17 -5.23
N THR A 64 2.91 -25.72 -5.45
CA THR A 64 3.17 -24.30 -5.75
C THR A 64 2.88 -23.99 -7.22
N ARG A 65 2.16 -22.89 -7.47
CA ARG A 65 1.93 -22.36 -8.82
C ARG A 65 2.40 -20.92 -8.87
N TRP A 66 3.41 -20.67 -9.70
CA TRP A 66 3.93 -19.32 -9.94
C TRP A 66 3.18 -18.69 -11.11
N VAL A 67 2.66 -17.48 -10.90
CA VAL A 67 1.95 -16.71 -11.94
C VAL A 67 2.55 -15.31 -11.97
N ALA A 68 3.06 -14.90 -13.13
CA ALA A 68 3.44 -13.51 -13.36
C ALA A 68 2.21 -12.72 -13.86
N MET A 69 2.01 -11.53 -13.30
CA MET A 69 0.88 -10.65 -13.63
C MET A 69 1.37 -9.23 -13.96
N TYR A 70 0.73 -8.59 -14.94
CA TYR A 70 0.89 -7.16 -15.20
C TYR A 70 -0.19 -6.40 -14.43
N LEU A 71 0.23 -5.62 -13.45
CA LEU A 71 -0.65 -4.68 -12.78
C LEU A 71 -0.49 -3.29 -13.42
N PRO A 72 -1.58 -2.61 -13.78
CA PRO A 72 -1.51 -1.23 -14.25
C PRO A 72 -1.28 -0.33 -13.04
N VAL A 73 -0.04 -0.20 -12.57
CA VAL A 73 0.32 0.69 -11.45
C VAL A 73 1.48 1.59 -11.89
N TRP A 74 1.37 2.88 -11.58
CA TRP A 74 2.44 3.87 -11.79
C TRP A 74 3.10 4.19 -10.46
N LEU A 75 4.43 4.10 -10.40
CA LEU A 75 5.21 4.45 -9.21
C LEU A 75 5.99 5.73 -9.50
N TYR A 76 5.76 6.75 -8.67
CA TYR A 76 6.50 8.00 -8.70
C TYR A 76 7.26 8.15 -7.38
N SER A 77 8.55 8.45 -7.47
CA SER A 77 9.37 8.84 -6.33
C SER A 77 9.72 10.32 -6.45
N PHE A 78 9.22 11.14 -5.53
CA PHE A 78 9.61 12.54 -5.46
C PHE A 78 10.59 12.75 -4.30
N TYR A 79 11.78 13.24 -4.62
CA TYR A 79 12.75 13.63 -3.60
C TYR A 79 12.44 15.06 -3.17
N SER A 80 12.07 15.25 -1.91
CA SER A 80 11.91 16.55 -1.30
C SER A 80 12.88 16.69 -0.14
N GLU A 81 13.60 17.81 -0.10
CA GLU A 81 14.50 18.16 0.98
C GLU A 81 13.91 19.37 1.70
N GLU A 82 13.31 19.13 2.86
CA GLU A 82 12.70 20.19 3.68
C GLU A 82 13.45 20.23 5.02
N GLY A 83 14.07 21.37 5.32
CA GLY A 83 14.74 21.61 6.61
C GLY A 83 15.90 20.67 6.95
N GLY A 84 16.61 20.12 5.95
CA GLY A 84 17.75 19.22 6.16
C GLY A 84 17.37 17.75 6.37
N THR A 85 16.10 17.39 6.23
CA THR A 85 15.66 15.98 6.18
C THR A 85 15.26 15.63 4.76
N ALA A 86 16.02 14.74 4.13
CA ALA A 86 15.70 14.18 2.83
C ALA A 86 14.54 13.18 2.97
N MET A 87 13.39 13.47 2.38
CA MET A 87 12.24 12.55 2.35
C MET A 87 11.89 12.18 0.92
N VAL A 88 11.99 10.88 0.61
CA VAL A 88 11.51 10.31 -0.64
C VAL A 88 10.05 9.96 -0.49
N HIS A 89 9.19 10.66 -1.23
CA HIS A 89 7.76 10.41 -1.27
C HIS A 89 7.48 9.37 -2.36
N TYR A 90 7.04 8.18 -1.96
CA TYR A 90 6.61 7.13 -2.87
C TYR A 90 5.11 7.21 -3.06
N ILE A 91 4.68 7.39 -4.30
CA ILE A 91 3.28 7.46 -4.70
C ILE A 91 3.02 6.33 -5.69
N ALA A 92 2.09 5.46 -5.34
CA ALA A 92 1.55 4.43 -6.22
C ALA A 92 0.20 4.90 -6.77
N VAL A 93 0.01 4.86 -8.08
CA VAL A 93 -1.24 5.22 -8.74
C VAL A 93 -1.80 4.01 -9.47
N ASN A 94 -3.04 3.64 -9.17
CA ASN A 94 -3.77 2.64 -9.92
C ASN A 94 -4.08 3.18 -11.32
N GLY A 95 -3.48 2.60 -12.35
CA GLY A 95 -3.67 3.00 -13.75
C GLY A 95 -5.06 2.70 -14.32
N ARG A 96 -5.93 1.97 -13.61
CA ARG A 96 -7.32 1.73 -14.02
C ARG A 96 -8.31 2.69 -13.35
N THR A 97 -8.19 2.91 -12.04
CA THR A 97 -9.12 3.76 -11.28
C THR A 97 -8.61 5.19 -11.09
N GLY A 98 -7.31 5.41 -11.24
CA GLY A 98 -6.65 6.69 -10.92
C GLY A 98 -6.42 6.89 -9.41
N GLU A 99 -6.81 5.94 -8.56
CA GLU A 99 -6.63 6.04 -7.12
C GLU A 99 -5.14 6.05 -6.76
N THR A 100 -4.76 6.95 -5.85
CA THR A 100 -3.37 7.14 -5.41
C THR A 100 -3.19 6.66 -3.98
N MET A 101 -2.16 5.88 -3.72
CA MET A 101 -1.75 5.41 -2.39
C MET A 101 -0.31 5.84 -2.11
N GLY A 102 -0.07 6.49 -0.97
CA GLY A 102 1.24 6.97 -0.58
C GLY A 102 1.19 8.33 0.11
N SER A 103 2.36 8.87 0.46
CA SER A 103 2.47 10.23 0.97
C SER A 103 2.34 11.23 -0.18
N ILE A 104 1.13 11.74 -0.40
CA ILE A 104 0.91 12.81 -1.37
C ILE A 104 1.34 14.11 -0.69
N PRO A 105 2.26 14.89 -1.28
CA PRO A 105 2.64 16.18 -0.73
C PRO A 105 1.43 17.12 -0.81
N VAL A 106 0.72 17.26 0.31
CA VAL A 106 -0.40 18.19 0.45
C VAL A 106 0.10 19.51 1.00
N SER A 107 -0.19 20.60 0.31
CA SER A 107 0.12 21.94 0.80
C SER A 107 -0.82 22.28 1.96
N GLN A 108 -0.36 22.10 3.20
CA GLN A 108 -1.15 22.31 4.42
C GLN A 108 -1.85 23.67 4.44
N GLY A 109 -1.17 24.74 4.00
CA GLY A 109 -1.75 26.08 3.92
C GLY A 109 -2.97 26.18 2.99
N ARG A 110 -2.95 25.54 1.80
CA ARG A 110 -4.11 25.52 0.91
C ARG A 110 -5.26 24.68 1.48
N LEU A 111 -4.92 23.62 2.22
CA LEU A 111 -5.89 22.72 2.83
C LEU A 111 -6.64 23.43 3.98
N ILE A 112 -5.91 24.15 4.82
CA ILE A 112 -6.49 25.03 5.86
C ILE A 112 -7.36 26.11 5.21
N LEU A 113 -6.88 26.77 4.17
CA LEU A 113 -7.63 27.82 3.50
C LEU A 113 -8.93 27.29 2.89
N ALA A 114 -8.89 26.12 2.23
CA ALA A 114 -10.08 25.48 1.68
C ALA A 114 -11.07 25.04 2.79
N ALA A 115 -10.56 24.54 3.92
CA ALA A 115 -11.41 24.19 5.05
C ALA A 115 -12.10 25.42 5.65
N LEU A 116 -11.38 26.53 5.80
CA LEU A 116 -11.93 27.79 6.32
C LEU A 116 -12.96 28.40 5.36
N THR A 117 -12.72 28.40 4.05
CA THR A 117 -13.70 28.94 3.09
C THR A 117 -15.00 28.14 3.08
N VAL A 118 -14.91 26.81 3.06
CA VAL A 118 -16.11 25.96 3.11
C VAL A 118 -16.83 26.11 4.46
N GLY A 119 -16.08 26.12 5.57
CA GLY A 119 -16.64 26.28 6.91
C GLY A 119 -17.38 27.61 7.08
N THR A 120 -16.76 28.72 6.69
CA THR A 120 -17.37 30.06 6.79
C THR A 120 -18.61 30.21 5.92
N ILE A 121 -18.63 29.65 4.71
CA ILE A 121 -19.82 29.67 3.85
C ILE A 121 -20.98 28.92 4.52
N LEU A 122 -20.71 27.74 5.08
CA LEU A 122 -21.70 26.93 5.79
C LEU A 122 -22.22 27.65 7.04
N GLU A 123 -21.34 28.26 7.84
CA GLU A 123 -21.73 29.03 9.03
C GLU A 123 -22.65 30.21 8.67
N VAL A 124 -22.26 31.01 7.67
CA VAL A 124 -23.08 32.15 7.21
C VAL A 124 -24.44 31.67 6.70
N PHE A 125 -24.47 30.57 5.95
CA PHE A 125 -25.72 29.99 5.45
C PHE A 125 -26.64 29.53 6.58
N VAL A 126 -26.09 28.84 7.59
CA VAL A 126 -26.84 28.38 8.77
C VAL A 126 -27.37 29.56 9.58
N LEU A 127 -26.55 30.58 9.82
CA LEU A 127 -26.98 31.78 10.54
C LEU A 127 -28.08 32.54 9.79
N TRP A 128 -27.95 32.69 8.47
CA TRP A 128 -28.98 33.29 7.63
C TRP A 128 -30.30 32.52 7.72
N LEU A 129 -30.24 31.19 7.61
CA LEU A 129 -31.41 30.32 7.70
C LEU A 129 -32.09 30.41 9.08
N LEU A 130 -31.32 30.46 10.17
CA LEU A 130 -31.85 30.66 11.52
C LEU A 130 -32.54 32.01 11.68
N VAL A 131 -31.97 33.09 11.13
CA VAL A 131 -32.58 34.44 11.19
C VAL A 131 -33.85 34.53 10.34
N VAL A 132 -33.90 33.84 9.20
CA VAL A 132 -35.10 33.81 8.34
C VAL A 132 -36.23 32.97 8.94
N MET A 133 -35.88 31.93 9.72
CA MET A 133 -36.85 31.05 10.38
C MET A 133 -37.31 31.52 11.77
N SER A 134 -36.67 32.55 12.35
CA SER A 134 -37.08 33.20 13.61
C SER A 134 -38.07 34.33 13.37
#